data_AF-A0A369QJ25-F1
#
_entry.id   AF-A0A369QJ25-F1
#
_cell.length_a   1.000
_cell.length_b   1.000
_cell.length_c   1.000
_cell.angle_alpha   90.00
_cell.angle_beta   90.00
_cell.angle_gamma   90.00
#
_symmetry.space_group_name_H-M   'P 1'
#
loop_
_entity.id
_entity.type
_entity.pdbx_description
1 polymer ?
#
loop_
_entity_poly.entity_id
_entity_poly.type
_entity_poly.pdbx_seq_one_letter_code
_entity_poly.pdbx_strand_id
1 'polypeptide(L)'
;MVEKQEILNLEDVKKDILELCLQPQSREDILNFLHLDCTSGNYSRYIGALLTNRFIKTNLLDKRRSRQEKYIVTQKGLNYLKAIAF
;
A
#
# COMPACT_ATOMS: atom_id res chain seq x y z
N MET A 1 -13.29 -15.92 -18.11
CA MET A 1 -12.18 -15.27 -18.83
C MET A 1 -11.26 -14.73 -17.75
N VAL A 2 -10.03 -15.23 -17.63
CA VAL A 2 -9.08 -14.72 -16.63
C VAL A 2 -8.41 -13.52 -17.26
N GLU A 3 -8.85 -12.33 -16.89
CA GLU A 3 -8.17 -11.09 -17.25
C GLU A 3 -6.72 -11.20 -16.75
N LYS A 4 -5.76 -11.14 -17.68
CA LYS A 4 -4.34 -11.07 -17.33
C LYS A 4 -4.16 -9.78 -16.54
N GLN A 5 -3.95 -9.89 -15.24
CA GLN A 5 -3.51 -8.74 -14.44
C GLN A 5 -2.20 -8.21 -15.01
N GLU A 6 -2.22 -6.95 -15.42
CA GLU A 6 -1.02 -6.25 -15.85
C GLU A 6 -0.09 -6.08 -14.65
N ILE A 7 1.17 -6.48 -14.80
CA ILE A 7 2.15 -6.35 -13.73
C ILE A 7 2.57 -4.89 -13.66
N LEU A 8 2.00 -4.15 -12.71
CA LEU A 8 2.40 -2.78 -12.42
C LEU A 8 3.75 -2.78 -11.69
N ASN A 9 4.66 -1.88 -12.06
CA ASN A 9 5.91 -1.69 -11.33
C ASN A 9 5.64 -0.96 -10.01
N LEU A 10 6.34 -1.34 -8.94
CA LEU A 10 6.16 -0.72 -7.62
C LEU A 10 6.43 0.79 -7.66
N GLU A 11 7.49 1.22 -8.33
CA GLU A 11 7.86 2.64 -8.36
C GLU A 11 6.81 3.51 -9.07
N ASP A 12 6.07 2.94 -10.04
CA ASP A 12 5.02 3.66 -10.76
C ASP A 12 3.80 3.89 -9.88
N VAL A 13 3.40 2.89 -9.08
CA VAL A 13 2.19 2.96 -8.23
C VAL A 13 2.47 3.46 -6.81
N LYS A 14 3.74 3.58 -6.43
CA LYS A 14 4.17 3.91 -5.07
C LYS A 14 3.63 5.26 -4.62
N LYS A 15 3.67 6.27 -5.48
CA LYS A 15 3.10 7.60 -5.18
C LYS A 15 1.62 7.44 -4.83
N ASP A 16 0.85 6.80 -5.70
CA ASP A 16 -0.61 6.71 -5.55
C ASP A 16 -1.01 5.91 -4.29
N ILE A 17 -0.30 4.83 -3.99
CA ILE A 17 -0.51 4.08 -2.73
C ILE A 17 -0.24 4.97 -1.52
N LEU A 18 0.82 5.77 -1.55
CA LEU A 18 1.17 6.65 -0.43
C LEU A 18 0.16 7.78 -0.24
N GLU A 19 -0.34 8.36 -1.33
CA GLU A 19 -1.42 9.35 -1.32
C GLU A 19 -2.71 8.74 -0.77
N LEU A 20 -3.09 7.54 -1.22
CA LEU A 20 -4.26 6.82 -0.70
C LEU A 20 -4.13 6.53 0.81
N CYS A 21 -2.91 6.17 1.26
CA CYS A 21 -2.58 5.91 2.66
C CYS A 21 -2.38 7.17 3.52
N LEU A 22 -2.65 8.38 3.00
CA LEU A 22 -2.81 9.58 3.86
C LEU A 22 -3.96 9.40 4.86
N GLN A 23 -4.95 8.57 4.50
CA GLN A 23 -5.96 8.05 5.39
C GLN A 23 -5.72 6.55 5.67
N PRO A 24 -6.18 5.99 6.80
CA PRO A 24 -6.03 4.56 7.07
C PRO A 24 -6.80 3.69 6.06
N GLN A 25 -6.08 2.85 5.30
CA GLN A 25 -6.66 1.97 4.26
C GLN A 25 -6.50 0.49 4.55
N SER A 26 -7.47 -0.33 4.17
CA SER A 26 -7.30 -1.79 4.23
C SER A 26 -6.44 -2.32 3.08
N ARG A 27 -5.97 -3.56 3.19
CA ARG A 27 -5.29 -4.26 2.10
C ARG A 27 -6.18 -4.34 0.84
N GLU A 28 -7.45 -4.64 1.02
CA GLU A 28 -8.42 -4.79 -0.06
C GLU A 28 -8.60 -3.46 -0.79
N ASP A 29 -8.76 -2.36 -0.06
CA ASP A 29 -8.93 -1.02 -0.65
C ASP A 29 -7.71 -0.63 -1.50
N ILE A 30 -6.50 -0.86 -1.00
CA ILE A 30 -5.26 -0.53 -1.72
C ILE A 30 -5.15 -1.36 -3.01
N LEU A 31 -5.39 -2.67 -2.95
CA LEU A 31 -5.26 -3.54 -4.13
C LEU A 31 -6.38 -3.28 -5.14
N ASN A 32 -7.60 -3.04 -4.67
CA ASN A 32 -8.74 -2.68 -5.53
C ASN A 32 -8.51 -1.33 -6.23
N PHE A 33 -7.89 -0.36 -5.56
CA PHE A 33 -7.51 0.92 -6.16
C PHE A 33 -6.53 0.75 -7.33
N LEU A 34 -5.67 -0.27 -7.27
CA LEU A 34 -4.74 -0.64 -8.35
C LEU A 34 -5.35 -1.61 -9.38
N HIS A 35 -6.64 -1.94 -9.26
CA HIS A 35 -7.32 -2.96 -10.06
C HIS A 35 -6.67 -4.35 -9.98
N LEU A 36 -6.15 -4.71 -8.80
CA LEU A 36 -5.49 -5.99 -8.52
C LEU A 36 -6.32 -6.85 -7.56
N ASP A 37 -6.26 -8.17 -7.77
CA ASP A 37 -6.86 -9.13 -6.85
C ASP A 37 -6.16 -9.08 -5.49
N CYS A 38 -6.94 -9.32 -4.44
CA CYS A 38 -6.47 -9.41 -3.06
C CYS A 38 -5.69 -10.71 -2.78
N THR A 39 -4.61 -10.97 -3.52
CA THR A 39 -3.74 -12.14 -3.35
C THR A 39 -2.54 -11.85 -2.47
N SER A 40 -1.94 -12.89 -1.87
CA SER A 40 -0.71 -12.76 -1.08
C SER A 40 0.48 -12.27 -1.92
N GLY A 41 0.52 -12.64 -3.20
CA GLY A 41 1.55 -12.19 -4.15
C GLY A 41 1.47 -10.68 -4.39
N ASN A 42 0.28 -10.17 -4.72
CA ASN A 42 0.06 -8.73 -4.92
C ASN A 42 0.31 -7.95 -3.63
N TYR A 43 -0.18 -8.48 -2.49
CA TYR A 43 0.13 -7.88 -1.19
C TYR A 43 1.63 -7.74 -0.94
N SER A 44 2.40 -8.83 -1.10
CA SER A 44 3.84 -8.82 -0.84
C SER A 44 4.57 -7.83 -1.75
N ARG A 45 4.18 -7.80 -3.03
CA ARG A 45 4.79 -6.96 -4.06
C ARG A 45 4.58 -5.47 -3.83
N TYR A 46 3.37 -5.07 -3.47
CA TYR A 46 3.02 -3.66 -3.36
C TYR A 46 3.05 -3.17 -1.91
N ILE A 47 2.19 -3.72 -1.05
CA ILE A 47 2.03 -3.28 0.33
C ILE A 47 3.21 -3.75 1.20
N GLY A 48 3.60 -5.02 1.08
CA GLY A 48 4.71 -5.62 1.83
C GLY A 48 6.06 -4.94 1.56
N ALA A 49 6.32 -4.57 0.31
CA ALA A 49 7.51 -3.82 -0.06
C ALA A 49 7.54 -2.43 0.59
N LEU A 50 6.41 -1.71 0.62
CA LEU A 50 6.33 -0.38 1.24
C LEU A 50 6.40 -0.44 2.78
N LEU A 51 5.85 -1.49 3.39
CA LEU A 51 5.99 -1.77 4.82
C LEU A 51 7.44 -2.04 5.20
N THR A 52 8.10 -2.96 4.48
CA THR A 52 9.52 -3.31 4.70
C THR A 52 10.41 -2.07 4.59
N ASN A 53 10.13 -1.21 3.61
CA ASN A 53 10.86 0.04 3.39
C ASN A 53 10.40 1.21 4.29
N ARG A 54 9.45 0.97 5.22
CA ARG A 54 8.91 1.93 6.17
C ARG A 54 8.26 3.16 5.54
N PHE A 55 7.72 3.06 4.33
CA PHE A 55 6.94 4.13 3.71
C PHE A 55 5.50 4.18 4.24
N ILE A 56 4.96 3.02 4.59
CA ILE A 56 3.69 2.85 5.32
C ILE A 56 3.92 2.07 6.61
N LYS A 57 2.98 2.16 7.54
CA LYS A 57 2.94 1.37 8.77
C LYS A 57 1.52 0.90 9.03
N THR A 58 1.38 -0.13 9.84
CA THR A 58 0.07 -0.58 10.34
C THR A 58 -0.45 0.37 11.42
N ASN A 59 -1.75 0.60 11.46
CA ASN A 59 -2.43 1.32 12.54
C ASN A 59 -2.58 0.49 13.84
N LEU A 60 -2.26 -0.81 13.79
CA LEU A 60 -2.36 -1.73 14.91
C LEU A 60 -1.26 -1.45 15.95
N LEU A 61 -1.63 -0.72 16.99
CA LEU A 61 -0.81 -0.47 18.18
C LEU A 61 -0.61 -1.73 19.03
N ASP A 62 -1.53 -2.68 19.03
CA ASP A 62 -1.32 -3.95 19.72
C ASP A 62 -2.39 -5.00 19.34
N LYS A 63 -1.92 -6.15 18.86
CA LYS A 63 -2.58 -7.47 18.92
C LYS A 63 -4.11 -7.56 18.82
N ARG A 64 -4.77 -7.36 17.65
CA ARG A 64 -6.01 -8.11 17.27
C ARG A 64 -6.20 -8.22 15.74
N ARG A 65 -6.36 -9.47 15.29
CA ARG A 65 -6.87 -10.01 14.00
C ARG A 65 -6.67 -9.17 12.72
N SER A 66 -5.88 -9.73 11.79
CA SER A 66 -5.56 -9.30 10.41
C SER A 66 -6.72 -8.69 9.58
N ARG A 67 -7.99 -8.99 9.86
CA ARG A 67 -9.14 -8.45 9.12
C ARG A 67 -9.39 -6.94 9.31
N GLN A 68 -8.87 -6.33 10.37
CA GLN A 68 -9.03 -4.89 10.64
C GLN A 68 -7.73 -4.11 10.49
N GLU A 69 -6.67 -4.76 10.01
CA GLU A 69 -5.39 -4.12 9.77
C GLU A 69 -5.54 -3.05 8.69
N LYS A 70 -5.21 -1.81 9.06
CA LYS A 70 -5.13 -0.70 8.11
C LYS A 70 -3.71 -0.18 8.03
N TYR A 71 -3.37 0.34 6.87
CA TYR A 71 -2.09 0.94 6.55
C TYR A 71 -2.22 2.45 6.50
N ILE A 72 -1.23 3.13 7.05
CA ILE A 72 -1.13 4.60 7.04
C ILE A 72 0.30 4.99 6.65
N VAL A 73 0.43 6.09 5.92
CA VAL A 73 1.72 6.64 5.53
C VAL A 73 2.57 7.02 6.76
N THR A 74 3.88 6.81 6.67
CA THR A 74 4.84 7.23 7.72
C THR A 74 5.41 8.62 7.41
N GLN A 75 6.21 9.17 8.34
CA GLN A 75 6.97 10.38 8.06
C GLN A 75 7.91 10.22 6.85
N LYS A 76 8.49 9.03 6.64
CA LYS A 76 9.33 8.75 5.47
C LYS A 76 8.51 8.80 4.17
N GLY A 77 7.31 8.21 4.18
CA GLY A 77 6.35 8.32 3.06
C GLY A 77 5.94 9.75 2.76
N LEU A 78 5.62 10.53 3.79
CA LEU A 78 5.30 11.95 3.64
C LEU A 78 6.47 12.75 3.07
N ASN A 79 7.69 12.50 3.52
CA ASN A 79 8.88 13.16 2.98
C ASN A 79 9.11 12.80 1.51
N TYR A 80 8.87 11.55 1.13
CA TYR A 80 8.92 11.13 -0.28
C TYR A 80 7.89 11.87 -1.13
N LEU A 81 6.62 11.93 -0.69
CA LEU A 81 5.57 12.67 -1.40
C LEU A 81 5.91 14.16 -1.56
N LYS A 82 6.50 14.78 -0.53
CA LYS A 82 6.98 16.16 -0.60
C LYS A 82 8.10 16.32 -1.61
N ALA A 83 9.07 15.40 -1.64
CA ALA A 83 10.25 15.49 -2.50
C ALA A 83 9.93 15.32 -4.00
N ILE A 84 8.80 14.71 -4.36
CA ILE A 84 8.37 14.55 -5.76
C ILE A 84 7.34 15.59 -6.20
N ALA A 85 6.81 16.39 -5.27
CA ALA A 85 5.85 17.46 -5.56
C ALA A 85 6.53 18.81 -5.88
N PHE A 86 7.83 18.92 -5.62
CA PHE A 86 8.69 20.07 -5.89
C PHE A 86 9.86 19.64 -6.79
#